data_AF-A0A968BRX8-F1
#
_entry.id   AF-A0A968BRX8-F1
#
_cell.length_a   1.000
_cell.length_b   1.000
_cell.length_c   1.000
_cell.angle_alpha   90.00
_cell.angle_beta   90.00
_cell.angle_gamma   90.00
#
_symmetry.space_group_name_H-M   'P 1'
#
loop_
_entity.id
_entity.type
_entity.pdbx_description
1 polymer ?
#
loop_
_entity_poly.entity_id
_entity_poly.type
_entity_poly.pdbx_seq_one_letter_code
_entity_poly.pdbx_strand_id
1 'polypeptide(L)' 'MNNPELREAYEACLPKLSDYATEMGQNERLYQAFEAIHASDEYKTLNVAQQKVIDNALRDFHLSGVALPETK' A
#
# COMPACT_ATOMS: atom_id res chain seq x y z
N MET A 1 15.65 20.07 -19.76
CA MET A 1 14.88 18.81 -19.87
C MET A 1 13.44 19.08 -19.48
N ASN A 2 12.60 19.29 -20.49
CA ASN A 2 11.14 19.28 -20.45
C ASN A 2 10.71 19.34 -21.93
N ASN A 3 10.44 18.21 -22.57
CA ASN A 3 9.96 18.17 -23.94
C ASN A 3 8.53 17.59 -23.99
N PRO A 4 7.76 17.87 -25.05
CA PRO A 4 6.38 17.42 -25.18
C PRO A 4 6.23 15.90 -25.03
N GLU A 5 7.17 15.13 -25.57
CA GLU A 5 7.12 13.67 -25.58
C GLU A 5 7.21 13.07 -24.17
N LEU A 6 8.07 13.63 -23.29
CA LEU A 6 8.15 13.18 -21.90
C LEU A 6 6.90 13.56 -21.10
N ARG A 7 6.26 14.69 -21.42
CA ARG A 7 5.02 15.10 -20.75
C ARG A 7 3.88 14.18 -21.11
N GLU A 8 3.73 13.85 -22.39
CA GLU A 8 2.69 12.93 -22.86
C GLU A 8 2.86 11.53 -22.22
N ALA A 9 4.09 11.01 -22.17
CA ALA A 9 4.38 9.74 -21.50
C ALA A 9 4.06 9.78 -19.99
N TYR A 10 4.38 10.89 -19.31
CA TYR A 10 4.05 11.08 -17.90
C TYR A 10 2.55 11.11 -17.66
N GLU A 11 1.80 11.91 -18.44
CA GLU A 11 0.35 12.03 -18.35
C GLU A 11 -0.36 10.70 -18.64
N ALA A 12 0.14 9.91 -19.59
CA ALA A 12 -0.38 8.57 -19.88
C ALA A 12 -0.16 7.57 -18.74
N CYS A 13 0.89 7.75 -17.93
CA CYS A 13 1.19 6.89 -16.79
C CYS A 13 0.40 7.25 -15.53
N LEU A 14 -0.01 8.51 -15.36
CA LEU A 14 -0.78 8.97 -14.18
C LEU A 14 -2.01 8.10 -13.86
N PRO A 15 -2.94 7.83 -14.79
CA PRO A 15 -4.12 7.02 -14.48
C PRO A 15 -3.74 5.59 -14.11
N LYS A 16 -2.74 5.00 -14.78
CA LYS A 16 -2.26 3.63 -14.49
C LYS A 16 -1.68 3.52 -13.09
N LEU A 17 -0.94 4.55 -12.65
CA LEU A 17 -0.37 4.61 -11.31
C LEU A 17 -1.46 4.77 -10.25
N SER A 18 -2.48 5.59 -10.52
CA SER A 18 -3.64 5.75 -9.64
C SER A 18 -4.41 4.44 -9.49
N ASP A 19 -4.73 3.77 -10.59
CA ASP A 19 -5.45 2.49 -10.59
C ASP A 19 -4.69 1.43 -9.79
N TYR A 20 -3.38 1.31 -10.05
CA TYR A 20 -2.51 0.39 -9.31
C TYR A 20 -2.45 0.73 -7.82
N ALA A 21 -2.34 2.01 -7.45
CA ALA A 21 -2.31 2.42 -6.05
C ALA A 21 -3.63 2.08 -5.33
N THR A 22 -4.77 2.25 -6.01
CA THR A 22 -6.08 1.85 -5.49
C THR A 22 -6.19 0.33 -5.33
N GLU A 23 -5.80 -0.45 -6.35
CA GLU A 23 -5.81 -1.91 -6.28
C GLU A 23 -4.95 -2.43 -5.12
N MET A 24 -3.73 -1.91 -4.98
CA MET A 24 -2.83 -2.27 -3.90
C MET A 24 -3.40 -1.87 -2.54
N GLY A 25 -3.94 -0.66 -2.42
CA GLY A 25 -4.53 -0.18 -1.17
C GLY A 25 -5.77 -0.96 -0.73
N GLN A 26 -6.54 -1.52 -1.65
CA GLN A 26 -7.73 -2.33 -1.36
C GLN A 26 -7.45 -3.84 -1.29
N ASN A 27 -6.19 -4.27 -1.34
CA ASN A 27 -5.84 -5.68 -1.34
C ASN A 27 -5.95 -6.29 0.07
N GLU A 28 -7.13 -6.83 0.40
CA GLU A 28 -7.41 -7.46 1.70
C GLU A 28 -6.45 -8.60 2.05
N ARG A 29 -6.06 -9.43 1.06
CA ARG A 29 -5.17 -10.57 1.30
C ARG A 29 -3.79 -10.11 1.72
N LEU A 30 -3.31 -9.02 1.11
CA LEU A 30 -2.04 -8.42 1.47
C LEU A 30 -2.12 -7.77 2.86
N TYR A 31 -3.19 -7.02 3.14
CA TYR A 31 -3.44 -6.47 4.47
C TYR A 31 -3.41 -7.54 5.57
N GLN A 32 -4.15 -8.65 5.38
CA GLN A 32 -4.19 -9.77 6.32
C GLN A 32 -2.81 -10.43 6.53
N ALA A 33 -1.99 -10.51 5.48
CA ALA A 33 -0.64 -11.04 5.60
C ALA A 33 0.26 -10.15 6.48
N PHE A 34 0.15 -8.82 6.34
CA PHE A 34 0.85 -7.88 7.22
C PHE A 34 0.34 -7.95 8.66
N GLU A 35 -0.98 -8.05 8.86
CA GLU A 35 -1.56 -8.22 10.20
C GLU A 35 -1.08 -9.50 10.88
N ALA A 36 -1.03 -10.62 10.14
CA ALA A 36 -0.54 -11.89 10.65
C ALA A 36 0.91 -11.80 11.12
N ILE A 37 1.77 -11.10 10.37
CA ILE A 37 3.16 -10.86 10.79
C ILE A 37 3.16 -9.98 12.04
N HIS A 38 2.44 -8.86 12.05
CA HIS A 38 2.42 -7.94 13.19
C HIS A 38 1.91 -8.61 14.48
N ALA A 39 0.95 -9.53 14.38
CA ALA A 39 0.42 -10.27 15.53
C ALA A 39 1.31 -11.45 15.99
N SER A 40 2.32 -11.83 15.20
CA SER A 40 3.20 -12.96 15.48
C SER A 40 4.30 -12.63 16.50
N ASP A 41 4.88 -13.67 17.11
CA ASP A 41 6.03 -13.50 18.01
C ASP A 41 7.29 -13.09 17.24
N GLU A 42 7.37 -13.46 15.95
CA GLU A 42 8.46 -13.11 15.05
C GLU A 42 8.61 -11.59 14.90
N TYR A 43 7.50 -10.83 14.91
CA TYR A 43 7.55 -9.36 14.86
C TYR A 43 8.41 -8.77 15.99
N LYS A 44 8.35 -9.36 17.18
CA LYS A 44 9.13 -8.91 18.36
C LYS A 44 10.63 -9.11 18.17
N THR A 45 11.03 -9.99 17.26
CA THR A 45 12.45 -10.27 16.94
C THR A 45 12.99 -9.43 15.78
N LEU A 46 12.11 -8.74 15.05
CA LEU A 46 12.50 -7.88 13.94
C LEU A 46 13.27 -6.66 14.43
N ASN A 47 14.14 -6.13 13.58
CA ASN A 47 14.78 -4.86 13.87
C ASN A 47 13.80 -3.68 13.69
N VAL A 48 14.17 -2.52 14.22
CA VAL A 48 13.34 -1.31 14.21
C VAL A 48 12.89 -0.91 12.79
N ALA A 49 13.77 -1.04 11.79
CA ALA A 49 13.43 -0.67 10.42
C ALA A 49 12.38 -1.61 9.82
N GLN A 50 12.48 -2.91 10.09
CA GLN A 50 11.52 -3.93 9.63
C GLN A 50 10.16 -3.77 10.30
N GLN A 51 10.12 -3.57 11.63
CA GLN A 51 8.89 -3.25 12.34
C GLN A 51 8.22 -2.02 11.74
N LYS A 52 9.01 -0.96 11.49
CA LYS A 52 8.48 0.28 10.93
C LYS A 52 7.87 0.11 9.53
N VAL A 53 8.43 -0.76 8.69
CA VAL A 53 7.86 -1.08 7.38
C VAL A 53 6.48 -1.73 7.54
N ILE A 54 6.36 -2.69 8.45
CA ILE A 54 5.10 -3.39 8.72
C ILE A 54 4.05 -2.41 9.26
N ASP A 55 4.41 -1.60 10.26
CA ASP A 55 3.49 -0.64 10.88
C ASP A 55 3.00 0.41 9.89
N ASN A 56 3.91 0.92 9.05
CA ASN A 56 3.55 1.89 8.02
C ASN A 56 2.64 1.26 6.96
N ALA A 57 2.94 0.03 6.51
CA ALA A 57 2.10 -0.68 5.56
C ALA A 57 0.68 -0.87 6.10
N LEU A 58 0.54 -1.35 7.35
CA LEU A 58 -0.76 -1.50 8.02
C LEU A 58 -1.51 -0.17 8.13
N ARG A 59 -0.81 0.91 8.53
CA ARG A 59 -1.41 2.25 8.56
C ARG A 59 -1.91 2.68 7.19
N ASP A 60 -1.11 2.46 6.14
CA ASP A 60 -1.45 2.91 4.79
C ASP A 60 -2.65 2.09 4.23
N PHE A 61 -2.76 0.80 4.56
CA PHE A 61 -3.97 -0.01 4.32
C PHE A 61 -5.22 0.51 5.07
N HIS A 62 -5.06 0.95 6.32
CA HIS A 62 -6.18 1.55 7.04
C HIS A 62 -6.62 2.87 6.41
N LEU A 63 -5.68 3.69 5.94
CA LEU A 63 -5.97 4.96 5.28
C LEU A 63 -6.59 4.79 3.88
N SER A 64 -6.30 3.69 3.17
CA SER A 64 -7.01 3.35 1.94
C SER A 64 -8.44 2.88 2.21
N GLY A 65 -8.76 2.45 3.43
CA GLY A 65 -10.09 2.00 3.81
C GLY A 65 -10.35 0.51 3.56
N VAL A 66 -9.31 -0.32 3.42
CA VAL A 66 -9.45 -1.78 3.19
C VAL A 66 -10.24 -2.50 4.30
N ALA A 67 -10.29 -1.91 5.50
CA ALA A 67 -11.01 -2.45 6.65
C ALA A 67 -12.41 -1.82 6.84
N LEU A 68 -12.88 -0.99 5.90
CA LEU A 68 -14.24 -0.43 5.96
C LEU A 68 -15.25 -1.52 5.57
N PRO A 69 -16.38 -1.62 6.30
CA PRO A 69 -17.45 -2.53 5.91
C PRO A 69 -17.99 -2.14 4.54
N GLU A 70 -18.25 -3.11 3.66
CA GLU A 70 -18.93 -2.83 2.40
C GLU A 70 -20.27 -2.15 2.70
N THR A 71 -20.43 -0.91 2.21
CA THR A 71 -21.72 -0.23 2.19
C THR A 71 -22.69 -1.07 1.36
N LYS A 72 -23.59 -1.78 2.05
CA LYS A 72 -24.76 -2.45 1.47
C LYS A 72 -25.68 -1.50 0.74
#